data_AF-A0A662GWA1-F1
#
_entry.id   AF-A0A662GWA1-F1
#
_cell.length_a   1.000
_cell.length_b   1.000
_cell.length_c   1.000
_cell.angle_alpha   90.00
_cell.angle_beta   90.00
_cell.angle_gamma   90.00
#
_symmetry.space_group_name_H-M   'P 1'
#
loop_
_entity.id
_entity.type
_entity.pdbx_description
1 polymer ?
#
loop_
_entity_poly.entity_id
_entity_poly.type
_entity_poly.pdbx_seq_one_letter_code
_entity_poly.pdbx_strand_id
1 'polypeptide(L)'
;MPARIPSAKIRKAARILLYRSRGKPGVKGWELRKFLGENFVEVVKALNDSLENFGITIKIVDENGKFLSFDEDKTALRKALFVPVLKEAPTLQELKTSGWRIDDIAILAVSLLYLLSRNSRAPRKQLLEVLHSKFGKWRVGYVVEKLIKLGYLEEDNDDIVVGWRSRIEIDFKKLLGIKTE
;
A
#
# COMPACT_ATOMS: atom_id res chain seq x y z
N MET A 1 -15.35 24.46 20.31
CA MET A 1 -14.51 23.26 20.50
C MET A 1 -14.96 22.21 19.50
N PRO A 2 -14.07 21.62 18.69
CA PRO A 2 -14.48 20.49 17.83
C PRO A 2 -15.03 19.38 18.73
N ALA A 3 -16.14 18.76 18.32
CA ALA A 3 -16.80 17.72 19.09
C ALA A 3 -15.81 16.58 19.38
N ARG A 4 -15.59 16.27 20.65
CA ARG A 4 -14.65 15.22 21.06
C ARG A 4 -15.15 13.87 20.53
N ILE A 5 -14.39 13.27 19.62
CA ILE A 5 -14.75 11.98 19.04
C ILE A 5 -14.69 10.91 20.14
N PRO A 6 -15.74 10.09 20.32
CA PRO A 6 -15.73 9.06 21.34
C PRO A 6 -14.59 8.04 21.10
N SER A 7 -13.78 7.77 22.13
CA SER A 7 -12.67 6.79 22.06
C SER A 7 -13.13 5.40 21.59
N ALA A 8 -14.37 5.00 21.91
CA ALA A 8 -14.95 3.76 21.42
C ALA A 8 -15.03 3.68 19.88
N LYS A 9 -15.31 4.80 19.19
CA LYS A 9 -15.33 4.86 17.72
C LYS A 9 -13.94 4.75 17.13
N ILE A 10 -12.94 5.43 17.73
CA ILE A 10 -11.53 5.35 17.30
C ILE A 10 -11.03 3.90 17.42
N ARG A 11 -11.27 3.24 18.56
CA ARG A 11 -10.94 1.82 18.75
C ARG A 11 -11.64 0.90 17.75
N LYS A 12 -12.89 1.22 17.36
CA LYS A 12 -13.61 0.47 16.31
C LYS A 12 -12.96 0.66 14.93
N ALA A 13 -12.60 1.90 14.57
CA ALA A 13 -11.90 2.20 13.33
C ALA A 13 -10.54 1.50 13.26
N ALA A 14 -9.77 1.51 14.35
CA ALA A 14 -8.49 0.82 14.45
C ALA A 14 -8.64 -0.68 14.17
N ARG A 15 -9.64 -1.34 14.77
CA ARG A 15 -9.93 -2.75 14.49
C ARG A 15 -10.30 -3.00 13.02
N ILE A 16 -11.08 -2.12 12.40
CA ILE A 16 -11.49 -2.30 11.00
C ILE A 16 -10.32 -2.11 10.04
N LEU A 17 -9.47 -1.12 10.27
CA LEU A 17 -8.38 -0.76 9.35
C LEU A 17 -7.12 -1.59 9.56
N LEU A 18 -6.75 -1.88 10.81
CA LEU A 18 -5.48 -2.54 11.13
C LEU A 18 -5.61 -4.07 11.25
N TYR A 19 -6.80 -4.59 11.56
CA TYR A 19 -7.00 -6.02 11.72
C TYR A 19 -7.53 -6.64 10.43
N ARG A 20 -6.70 -7.49 9.80
CA ARG A 20 -6.98 -8.38 8.67
C ARG A 20 -8.13 -7.96 7.74
N SER A 21 -7.84 -7.12 6.73
CA SER A 21 -8.65 -7.05 5.52
C SER A 21 -8.26 -8.21 4.57
N ARG A 22 -9.22 -8.79 3.84
CA ARG A 22 -8.94 -9.88 2.90
C ARG A 22 -8.18 -9.35 1.69
N GLY A 23 -7.05 -9.97 1.34
CA GLY A 23 -6.33 -9.81 0.06
C GLY A 23 -5.67 -8.44 -0.16
N LYS A 24 -6.47 -7.37 -0.24
CA LYS A 24 -6.03 -6.00 -0.49
C LYS A 24 -6.07 -5.18 0.81
N PRO A 25 -4.94 -4.61 1.29
CA PRO A 25 -4.96 -3.75 2.46
C PRO A 25 -5.91 -2.55 2.30
N GLY A 26 -6.49 -2.12 3.43
CA GLY A 26 -7.39 -0.98 3.48
C GLY A 26 -8.87 -1.34 3.39
N VAL A 27 -9.72 -0.32 3.58
CA VAL A 27 -11.18 -0.45 3.68
C VAL A 27 -11.84 0.68 2.91
N LYS A 28 -12.91 0.36 2.18
CA LYS A 28 -13.63 1.36 1.38
C LYS A 28 -14.42 2.32 2.28
N GLY A 29 -14.49 3.59 1.89
CA GLY A 29 -15.14 4.64 2.68
C GLY A 29 -16.61 4.34 3.01
N TRP A 30 -17.35 3.72 2.08
CA TRP A 30 -18.75 3.31 2.32
C TRP A 30 -18.87 2.23 3.40
N GLU A 31 -17.88 1.33 3.54
CA GLU A 31 -17.84 0.34 4.61
C GLU A 31 -17.51 1.01 5.94
N LEU A 32 -16.54 1.94 5.95
CA LEU A 32 -16.23 2.74 7.15
C LEU A 32 -17.46 3.53 7.62
N ARG A 33 -18.20 4.17 6.70
CA ARG A 33 -19.46 4.85 7.02
C ARG A 33 -20.48 3.88 7.63
N LYS A 34 -20.66 2.69 7.03
CA LYS A 34 -21.60 1.68 7.54
C LYS A 34 -21.31 1.31 9.00
N PHE A 35 -20.05 1.26 9.41
CA PHE A 35 -19.66 0.86 10.77
C PHE A 35 -19.42 2.01 11.76
N LEU A 36 -19.01 3.19 11.29
CA LEU A 36 -18.61 4.34 12.13
C LEU A 36 -19.66 5.47 12.15
N GLY A 37 -20.57 5.49 11.18
CA GLY A 37 -21.62 6.50 11.01
C GLY A 37 -21.27 7.59 10.00
N GLU A 38 -22.10 8.65 9.91
CA GLU A 38 -21.89 9.77 8.98
C GLU A 38 -20.58 10.53 9.21
N ASN A 39 -20.11 10.52 10.45
CA ASN A 39 -18.87 11.16 10.89
C ASN A 39 -17.65 10.22 10.83
N PHE A 40 -17.65 9.27 9.88
CA PHE A 40 -16.54 8.33 9.75
C PHE A 40 -15.22 9.03 9.36
N VAL A 41 -15.28 10.11 8.57
CA VAL A 41 -14.08 10.84 8.13
C VAL A 41 -13.36 11.42 9.33
N GLU A 42 -14.09 12.09 10.22
CA GLU A 42 -13.55 12.68 11.43
C GLU A 42 -12.99 11.60 12.36
N VAL A 43 -13.68 10.45 12.49
CA VAL A 43 -13.21 9.32 13.29
C VAL A 43 -11.90 8.75 12.75
N VAL A 44 -11.78 8.61 11.42
CA VAL A 44 -10.57 8.09 10.77
C VAL A 44 -9.44 9.11 10.83
N LYS A 45 -9.74 10.42 10.75
CA LYS A 45 -8.76 11.49 10.95
C LYS A 45 -8.18 11.45 12.37
N ALA A 46 -9.03 11.36 13.40
CA ALA A 46 -8.56 11.21 14.78
C ALA A 46 -7.79 9.90 15.03
N LEU A 47 -8.13 8.82 14.34
CA LEU A 47 -7.32 7.61 14.34
C LEU A 47 -5.96 7.84 13.67
N ASN A 48 -5.91 8.51 12.52
CA ASN A 48 -4.66 8.84 11.83
C ASN A 48 -3.72 9.62 12.76
N ASP A 49 -4.23 10.66 13.44
CA ASP A 49 -3.45 11.45 14.39
C ASP A 49 -2.92 10.59 15.55
N SER A 50 -3.71 9.62 16.01
CA SER A 50 -3.28 8.66 17.05
C SER A 50 -2.19 7.71 16.55
N LEU A 51 -2.23 7.35 15.26
CA LEU A 51 -1.31 6.42 14.62
C LEU A 51 0.05 7.05 14.27
N GLU A 52 0.12 8.38 14.18
CA GLU A 52 1.38 9.08 13.89
C GLU A 52 2.48 8.75 14.89
N ASN A 53 2.12 8.57 16.17
CA ASN A 53 3.05 8.18 17.24
C ASN A 53 3.66 6.79 17.05
N PHE A 54 3.05 5.95 16.21
CA PHE A 54 3.53 4.61 15.87
C PHE A 54 4.20 4.55 14.49
N GLY A 55 4.42 5.71 13.84
CA GLY A 55 4.98 5.77 12.49
C GLY A 55 4.03 5.22 11.41
N ILE A 56 2.72 5.19 11.68
CA ILE A 56 1.69 4.73 10.74
C ILE A 56 0.85 5.93 10.31
N THR A 57 0.51 5.99 9.02
CA THR A 57 -0.44 6.96 8.47
C THR A 57 -1.49 6.27 7.62
N ILE A 58 -2.65 6.90 7.48
CA ILE A 58 -3.73 6.45 6.61
C ILE A 58 -3.69 7.27 5.34
N LYS A 59 -3.35 6.63 4.21
CA LYS A 59 -3.48 7.22 2.88
C LYS A 59 -4.88 6.96 2.33
N ILE A 60 -5.44 7.96 1.65
CA ILE A 60 -6.75 7.87 0.99
C ILE A 60 -6.50 7.85 -0.50
N VAL A 61 -7.07 6.87 -1.20
CA VAL A 61 -6.84 6.66 -2.63
C VAL A 61 -8.16 6.47 -3.34
N ASP A 62 -8.37 7.18 -4.46
CA ASP A 62 -9.55 7.00 -5.28
C ASP A 62 -9.48 5.72 -6.15
N GLU A 63 -10.46 5.51 -7.01
CA GLU A 63 -10.54 4.34 -7.90
C GLU A 63 -9.47 4.36 -8.99
N ASN A 64 -8.90 5.53 -9.30
CA ASN A 64 -7.86 5.74 -10.30
C ASN A 64 -6.45 5.72 -9.71
N GLY A 65 -6.30 5.50 -8.40
CA GLY A 65 -5.00 5.53 -7.72
C GLY A 65 -4.51 6.92 -7.32
N LYS A 66 -5.35 7.96 -7.44
CA LYS A 66 -5.01 9.33 -7.01
C LYS A 66 -5.15 9.45 -5.50
N PHE A 67 -4.16 10.07 -4.86
CA PHE A 67 -4.23 10.41 -3.45
C PHE A 67 -5.24 11.53 -3.19
N LEU A 68 -6.06 11.34 -2.17
CA LEU A 68 -7.05 12.28 -1.68
C LEU A 68 -6.67 12.77 -0.29
N SER A 69 -7.11 13.98 0.06
CA SER A 69 -7.00 14.50 1.42
C SER A 69 -8.24 14.17 2.25
N PHE A 70 -8.16 14.28 3.58
CA PHE A 70 -9.31 14.12 4.47
C PHE A 70 -10.38 15.21 4.29
N ASP A 71 -10.03 16.32 3.64
CA ASP A 71 -10.89 17.49 3.49
C ASP A 71 -11.60 17.51 2.11
N GLU A 72 -11.44 16.44 1.32
CA GLU A 72 -12.16 16.21 0.05
C GLU A 72 -13.67 15.99 0.25
N ASP A 73 -14.42 16.07 -0.85
CA ASP A 73 -15.88 15.86 -0.82
C ASP A 73 -16.26 14.49 -0.22
N LYS A 74 -17.31 14.48 0.61
CA LYS A 74 -17.78 13.27 1.29
C LYS A 74 -18.20 12.17 0.32
N THR A 75 -18.68 12.51 -0.87
CA THR A 75 -19.04 11.53 -1.91
C THR A 75 -17.79 10.86 -2.48
N ALA A 76 -16.74 11.64 -2.73
CA ALA A 76 -15.44 11.12 -3.15
C ALA A 76 -14.82 10.22 -2.06
N LEU A 77 -14.81 10.69 -0.81
CA LEU A 77 -14.29 9.92 0.33
C LEU A 77 -15.08 8.64 0.60
N ARG A 78 -16.37 8.60 0.32
CA ARG A 78 -17.16 7.36 0.41
C ARG A 78 -16.69 6.31 -0.59
N LYS A 79 -16.26 6.70 -1.80
CA LYS A 79 -15.77 5.76 -2.84
C LYS A 79 -14.30 5.36 -2.67
N ALA A 80 -13.55 6.20 -1.96
CA ALA A 80 -12.12 6.02 -1.74
C ALA A 80 -11.78 4.80 -0.87
N LEU A 81 -10.55 4.32 -1.02
CA LEU A 81 -9.91 3.30 -0.20
C LEU A 81 -9.03 3.98 0.85
N PHE A 82 -9.22 3.62 2.12
CA PHE A 82 -8.39 4.09 3.23
C PHE A 82 -7.39 3.00 3.59
N VAL A 83 -6.10 3.27 3.41
CA VAL A 83 -5.03 2.28 3.54
C VAL A 83 -4.05 2.71 4.64
N PRO A 84 -3.92 1.94 5.74
CA PRO A 84 -2.87 2.18 6.71
C PRO A 84 -1.52 1.77 6.10
N VAL A 85 -0.53 2.66 6.18
CA VAL A 85 0.83 2.45 5.68
C VAL A 85 1.86 2.96 6.67
N LEU A 86 3.06 2.40 6.59
CA LEU A 86 4.20 2.92 7.34
C LEU A 86 4.62 4.26 6.73
N LYS A 87 4.93 5.24 7.60
CA LYS A 87 5.43 6.56 7.22
C LYS A 87 6.86 6.49 6.69
N GLU A 88 7.63 5.55 7.22
CA GLU A 88 9.02 5.32 6.90
C GLU A 88 9.24 3.86 6.46
N ALA A 89 10.30 3.65 5.69
CA ALA A 89 10.66 2.30 5.28
C ALA A 89 11.09 1.50 6.52
N PRO A 90 10.53 0.29 6.73
CA PRO A 90 10.94 -0.55 7.85
C PRO A 90 12.40 -0.96 7.69
N THR A 91 13.09 -1.11 8.83
CA THR A 91 14.42 -1.67 8.90
C THR A 91 14.44 -3.13 8.43
N LEU A 92 15.62 -3.63 8.07
CA LEU A 92 15.79 -5.04 7.69
C LEU A 92 15.39 -6.01 8.82
N GLN A 93 15.53 -5.61 10.08
CA GLN A 93 15.12 -6.42 11.23
C GLN A 93 13.59 -6.49 11.34
N GLU A 94 12.89 -5.37 11.20
CA GLU A 94 11.42 -5.32 11.20
C GLU A 94 10.81 -6.10 10.02
N LEU A 95 11.42 -6.01 8.84
CA LEU A 95 11.00 -6.79 7.66
C LEU A 95 11.10 -8.30 7.91
N LYS A 96 12.21 -8.76 8.49
CA LYS A 96 12.38 -10.19 8.84
C LYS A 96 11.31 -10.66 9.82
N THR A 97 11.03 -9.86 10.86
CA THR A 97 10.02 -10.18 11.88
C THR A 97 8.60 -10.14 11.34
N SER A 98 8.33 -9.35 10.30
CA SER A 98 7.03 -9.28 9.62
C SER A 98 6.84 -10.33 8.51
N GLY A 99 7.72 -11.34 8.44
CA GLY A 99 7.60 -12.47 7.52
C GLY A 99 8.09 -12.19 6.09
N TRP A 100 8.83 -11.09 5.88
CA TRP A 100 9.52 -10.82 4.64
C TRP A 100 10.93 -11.39 4.65
N ARG A 101 11.34 -11.97 3.52
CA ARG A 101 12.73 -12.36 3.29
C ARG A 101 13.46 -11.24 2.57
N ILE A 102 14.76 -11.10 2.81
CA ILE A 102 15.61 -10.13 2.09
C ILE A 102 15.47 -10.32 0.58
N ASP A 103 15.48 -11.57 0.10
CA ASP A 103 15.31 -11.89 -1.31
C ASP A 103 13.96 -11.42 -1.87
N ASP A 104 12.87 -11.46 -1.08
CA ASP A 104 11.55 -11.00 -1.54
C ASP A 104 11.60 -9.49 -1.86
N ILE A 105 12.24 -8.74 -0.96
CA ILE A 105 12.37 -7.29 -1.08
C ILE A 105 13.33 -6.93 -2.22
N ALA A 106 14.42 -7.69 -2.39
CA ALA A 106 15.34 -7.50 -3.50
C ALA A 106 14.68 -7.76 -4.86
N ILE A 107 13.89 -8.84 -4.98
CA ILE A 107 13.13 -9.15 -6.19
C ILE A 107 12.08 -8.07 -6.46
N LEU A 108 11.36 -7.59 -5.44
CA LEU A 108 10.44 -6.47 -5.58
C LEU A 108 11.15 -5.21 -6.08
N ALA A 109 12.27 -4.82 -5.46
CA ALA A 109 13.03 -3.64 -5.85
C ALA A 109 13.51 -3.70 -7.30
N VAL A 110 14.12 -4.82 -7.72
CA VAL A 110 14.56 -5.01 -9.11
C VAL A 110 13.37 -4.99 -10.08
N SER A 111 12.25 -5.61 -9.71
CA SER A 111 11.04 -5.60 -10.54
C SER A 111 10.51 -4.19 -10.74
N LEU A 112 10.38 -3.42 -9.66
CA LEU A 112 9.88 -2.04 -9.72
C LEU A 112 10.83 -1.14 -10.51
N LEU A 113 12.14 -1.22 -10.29
CA LEU A 113 13.13 -0.45 -11.06
C LEU A 113 13.03 -0.76 -12.56
N TYR A 114 12.94 -2.04 -12.91
CA TYR A 114 12.80 -2.47 -14.30
C TYR A 114 11.52 -1.94 -14.94
N LEU A 115 10.37 -2.07 -14.24
CA LEU A 115 9.09 -1.58 -14.74
C LEU A 115 9.08 -0.05 -14.88
N LEU A 116 9.59 0.68 -13.89
CA LEU A 116 9.68 2.15 -13.92
C LEU A 116 10.54 2.63 -15.10
N SER A 117 11.60 1.91 -15.45
CA SER A 117 12.42 2.22 -16.64
C SER A 117 11.68 2.05 -17.97
N ARG A 118 10.47 1.50 -17.96
CA ARG A 118 9.65 1.15 -19.13
C ARG A 118 8.20 1.61 -18.98
N ASN A 119 7.99 2.82 -18.47
CA ASN A 119 6.65 3.38 -18.29
C ASN A 119 5.74 2.52 -17.39
N SER A 120 6.32 1.95 -16.33
CA SER A 120 5.64 1.12 -15.32
C SER A 120 5.06 -0.21 -15.83
N ARG A 121 5.54 -0.72 -16.98
CA ARG A 121 5.03 -1.92 -17.66
C ARG A 121 6.14 -2.66 -18.39
N ALA A 122 6.10 -3.99 -18.39
CA ALA A 122 6.97 -4.81 -19.26
C ALA A 122 6.38 -6.21 -19.49
N PRO A 123 6.71 -6.88 -20.62
CA PRO A 123 6.30 -8.26 -20.84
C PRO A 123 6.81 -9.17 -19.73
N ARG A 124 5.94 -10.05 -19.20
CA ARG A 124 6.27 -10.95 -18.08
C ARG A 124 7.54 -11.74 -18.32
N LYS A 125 7.69 -12.27 -19.54
CA LYS A 125 8.88 -13.03 -19.95
C LYS A 125 10.17 -12.22 -19.77
N GLN A 126 10.18 -10.96 -20.18
CA GLN A 126 11.38 -10.12 -20.11
C GLN A 126 11.73 -9.74 -18.66
N LEU A 127 10.72 -9.47 -17.82
CA LEU A 127 10.94 -9.27 -16.39
C LEU A 127 11.55 -10.52 -15.73
N LEU A 128 11.01 -11.70 -16.03
CA LEU A 128 11.51 -12.97 -15.49
C LEU A 128 12.94 -13.27 -15.95
N GLU A 129 13.30 -12.98 -17.20
CA GLU A 129 14.68 -13.11 -17.70
C GLU A 129 15.66 -12.24 -16.91
N VAL A 130 15.30 -10.97 -16.64
CA VAL A 130 16.12 -10.07 -15.82
C VAL A 130 16.26 -10.59 -14.39
N LEU A 131 15.17 -11.05 -13.78
CA LEU A 131 15.22 -11.60 -12.42
C LEU A 131 16.04 -12.89 -12.35
N HIS A 132 15.91 -13.79 -13.33
CA HIS A 132 16.67 -15.04 -13.38
C HIS A 132 18.17 -14.84 -13.59
N SER A 133 18.59 -13.71 -14.19
CA SER A 133 20.02 -13.36 -14.27
C SER A 133 20.64 -13.04 -12.90
N LYS A 134 19.82 -12.71 -11.89
CA LYS A 134 20.27 -12.27 -10.55
C LYS A 134 19.89 -13.25 -9.44
N PHE A 135 18.83 -14.03 -9.61
CA PHE A 135 18.23 -14.87 -8.58
C PHE A 135 17.91 -16.28 -9.10
N GLY A 136 17.91 -17.28 -8.19
CA GLY A 136 17.62 -18.67 -8.54
C GLY A 136 16.21 -18.88 -9.12
N LYS A 137 16.08 -19.74 -10.14
CA LYS A 137 14.86 -19.89 -10.94
C LYS A 137 13.59 -20.19 -10.13
N TRP A 138 13.64 -21.19 -9.26
CA TRP A 138 12.49 -21.58 -8.43
C TRP A 138 12.02 -20.45 -7.52
N ARG A 139 12.96 -19.66 -7.01
CA ARG A 139 12.69 -18.55 -6.09
C ARG A 139 11.97 -17.40 -6.79
N VAL A 140 12.43 -17.02 -7.97
CA VAL A 140 11.83 -15.92 -8.75
C VAL A 140 10.35 -16.19 -9.02
N GLY A 141 10.02 -17.39 -9.53
CA GLY A 141 8.63 -17.74 -9.82
C GLY A 141 7.73 -17.61 -8.59
N TYR A 142 8.12 -18.22 -7.47
CA TYR A 142 7.36 -18.13 -6.22
C TYR A 142 7.18 -16.69 -5.72
N VAL A 143 8.23 -15.88 -5.74
CA VAL A 143 8.18 -14.51 -5.21
C VAL A 143 7.35 -13.59 -6.11
N VAL A 144 7.48 -13.70 -7.43
CA VAL A 144 6.67 -12.90 -8.36
C VAL A 144 5.18 -13.19 -8.15
N GLU A 145 4.79 -14.46 -8.05
CA GLU A 145 3.40 -14.85 -7.75
C GLU A 145 2.92 -14.32 -6.39
N LYS A 146 3.78 -14.37 -5.37
CA LYS A 146 3.50 -13.77 -4.05
C LYS A 146 3.28 -12.26 -4.17
N LEU A 147 4.12 -11.54 -4.91
CA LEU A 147 4.03 -10.09 -5.08
C LEU A 147 2.79 -9.67 -5.86
N ILE A 148 2.37 -10.45 -6.87
CA ILE A 148 1.10 -10.25 -7.59
C ILE A 148 -0.08 -10.42 -6.64
N LYS A 149 -0.12 -11.52 -5.88
CA LYS A 149 -1.18 -11.79 -4.89
C LYS A 149 -1.29 -10.71 -3.83
N LEU A 150 -0.16 -10.12 -3.42
CA LEU A 150 -0.11 -9.02 -2.45
C LEU A 150 -0.43 -7.65 -3.06
N GLY A 151 -0.54 -7.54 -4.38
CA GLY A 151 -0.86 -6.31 -5.11
C GLY A 151 0.33 -5.36 -5.34
N TYR A 152 1.56 -5.81 -5.10
CA TYR A 152 2.77 -5.02 -5.42
C TYR A 152 3.09 -5.05 -6.91
N LEU A 153 2.74 -6.15 -7.58
CA LEU A 153 2.75 -6.30 -9.02
C LEU A 153 1.32 -6.64 -9.48
N GLU A 154 1.01 -6.38 -10.74
CA GLU A 154 -0.25 -6.75 -11.36
C GLU A 154 0.03 -7.35 -12.74
N GLU A 155 -0.81 -8.30 -13.14
CA GLU A 155 -0.81 -8.81 -14.51
C GLU A 155 -1.85 -8.04 -15.33
N ASP A 156 -1.43 -7.58 -16.51
CA ASP A 156 -2.32 -7.02 -17.51
C ASP A 156 -2.02 -7.66 -18.87
N ASN A 157 -2.87 -8.61 -19.27
CA ASN A 157 -2.61 -9.53 -20.38
C ASN A 157 -1.28 -10.27 -20.17
N ASP A 158 -0.34 -10.16 -21.12
CA ASP A 158 0.99 -10.78 -21.03
C ASP A 158 2.04 -9.90 -20.33
N ASP A 159 1.64 -8.70 -19.89
CA ASP A 159 2.52 -7.75 -19.21
C ASP A 159 2.41 -7.84 -17.69
N ILE A 160 3.52 -7.54 -17.03
CA ILE A 160 3.54 -7.14 -15.63
C ILE A 160 3.56 -5.63 -15.56
N VAL A 161 2.72 -5.06 -14.69
CA VAL A 161 2.73 -3.64 -14.36
C VAL A 161 2.99 -3.42 -12.88
N VAL A 162 3.41 -2.20 -12.54
CA VAL A 162 3.50 -1.77 -11.13
C VAL A 162 2.12 -1.94 -10.49
N GLY A 163 2.04 -2.66 -9.38
CA GLY A 163 0.77 -2.89 -8.69
C GLY A 163 0.32 -1.71 -7.85
N TRP A 164 -0.99 -1.62 -7.58
CA TRP A 164 -1.59 -0.54 -6.77
C TRP A 164 -0.92 -0.37 -5.41
N ARG A 165 -0.51 -1.46 -4.76
CA ARG A 165 0.11 -1.40 -3.44
C ARG A 165 1.48 -0.75 -3.49
N SER A 166 2.25 -1.00 -4.56
CA SER A 166 3.54 -0.34 -4.79
C SER A 166 3.36 1.17 -4.95
N ARG A 167 2.31 1.61 -5.65
CA ARG A 167 2.01 3.05 -5.83
C ARG A 167 1.69 3.77 -4.51
N ILE A 168 1.21 3.04 -3.51
CA ILE A 168 0.81 3.59 -2.21
C ILE A 168 1.93 3.51 -1.18
N GLU A 169 2.60 2.35 -1.07
CA GLU A 169 3.56 2.05 0.00
C GLU A 169 5.00 2.41 -0.37
N ILE A 170 5.35 2.51 -1.66
CA ILE A 170 6.73 2.72 -2.10
C ILE A 170 6.96 4.17 -2.54
N ASP A 171 8.02 4.78 -2.00
CA ASP A 171 8.54 6.04 -2.51
C ASP A 171 9.43 5.77 -3.74
N PHE A 172 8.85 5.93 -4.93
CA PHE A 172 9.58 5.68 -6.18
C PHE A 172 10.72 6.66 -6.43
N LYS A 173 10.66 7.89 -5.90
CA LYS A 173 11.77 8.85 -6.03
C LYS A 173 12.99 8.35 -5.26
N LYS A 174 12.77 7.94 -4.00
CA LYS A 174 13.82 7.32 -3.19
C LYS A 174 14.35 6.03 -3.80
N LEU A 175 13.46 5.18 -4.34
CA LEU A 175 13.87 3.93 -5.01
C LEU A 175 14.78 4.20 -6.22
N LEU A 176 14.49 5.24 -7.01
CA LEU A 176 15.29 5.66 -8.15
C LEU A 176 16.57 6.43 -7.76
N GLY A 177 16.80 6.66 -6.47
CA GLY A 177 17.94 7.46 -5.99
C GLY A 177 17.84 8.96 -6.35
N ILE A 178 16.64 9.43 -6.70
CA ILE A 178 16.40 10.85 -6.97
C ILE A 178 16.38 11.58 -5.64
N LYS A 179 17.30 12.53 -5.44
CA LYS A 179 17.30 13.39 -4.26
C LYS A 179 16.02 14.23 -4.25
N THR A 180 15.23 14.11 -3.20
CA THR A 180 14.13 15.02 -2.92
C THR A 180 14.73 16.18 -2.13
N GLU A 181 14.75 17.37 -2.74
CA GLU A 181 15.09 18.64 -2.04
C GLU A 181 14.04 18.98 -0.98
#